data_AF-A0AAY5L8D6-F1
#
_entry.id   AF-A0AAY5L8D6-F1
#
_cell.length_a   1.000
_cell.length_b   1.000
_cell.length_c   1.000
_cell.angle_alpha   90.00
_cell.angle_beta   90.00
_cell.angle_gamma   90.00
#
_symmetry.space_group_name_H-M   'P 1'
#
loop_
_entity.id
_entity.type
_entity.pdbx_description
1 polymer ?
#
loop_
_entity_poly.entity_id
_entity_poly.type
_entity_poly.pdbx_seq_one_letter_code
_entity_poly.pdbx_strand_id
1 'polypeptide(L)'
;MAVASMHLGVWSWSRQSPELQTECQNGKEGDLRNFERGMVVGARYACLSISQSAQLLGFSRTTISRVYKEWCENGKTSSMQQSCGRKCLVDARGQRRMGRLIQADRRATLTEITTRYNRDMQQSICEATTHTTLRRVGNNAEDPTGYHSSPLQIGKKRL
;
A
#
# COMPACT_ATOMS: atom_id res chain seq x y z
N MET A 1 44.16 8.08 -4.78
CA MET A 1 44.91 6.95 -5.38
C MET A 1 45.11 5.91 -4.30
N ALA A 2 44.84 4.62 -4.58
CA ALA A 2 44.99 3.55 -3.59
C ALA A 2 46.45 3.06 -3.58
N VAL A 3 47.04 2.89 -2.39
CA VAL A 3 48.33 2.25 -2.21
C VAL A 3 48.10 0.85 -1.65
N ALA A 4 48.57 -0.16 -2.38
CA ALA A 4 48.63 -1.53 -1.89
C ALA A 4 50.03 -1.78 -1.33
N SER A 5 50.12 -2.30 -0.11
CA SER A 5 51.39 -2.75 0.47
C SER A 5 51.26 -4.19 0.94
N MET A 6 52.17 -5.04 0.48
CA MET A 6 52.29 -6.43 0.91
C MET A 6 53.29 -6.51 2.07
N HIS A 7 52.88 -7.11 3.18
CA HIS A 7 53.79 -7.56 4.23
C HIS A 7 53.35 -8.94 4.69
N LEU A 8 54.29 -9.91 4.66
CA LEU A 8 54.12 -11.27 5.17
C LEU A 8 52.91 -12.05 4.60
N GLY A 9 52.64 -11.91 3.29
CA GLY A 9 51.66 -12.75 2.57
C GLY A 9 50.18 -12.50 2.90
N VAL A 10 49.87 -11.57 3.81
CA VAL A 10 48.50 -11.16 4.14
C VAL A 10 48.20 -9.83 3.45
N TRP A 11 47.10 -9.79 2.69
CA TRP A 11 46.63 -8.55 2.08
C TRP A 11 46.03 -7.65 3.17
N SER A 12 46.81 -6.70 3.67
CA SER A 12 46.32 -5.67 4.58
C SER A 12 45.76 -4.50 3.77
N TRP A 13 44.44 -4.36 3.78
CA TRP A 13 43.75 -3.20 3.22
C TRP A 13 43.65 -2.11 4.28
N SER A 14 44.56 -1.14 4.28
CA SER A 14 44.35 0.12 4.99
C SER A 14 43.45 1.01 4.14
N ARG A 15 42.15 0.99 4.44
CA ARG A 15 41.16 1.90 3.87
C ARG A 15 41.35 3.27 4.53
N GLN A 16 42.06 4.18 3.86
CA GLN A 16 41.90 5.60 4.14
C GLN A 16 40.44 5.94 3.83
N SER A 17 39.64 6.10 4.88
CA SER A 17 38.23 6.44 4.78
C SER A 17 38.14 7.94 4.50
N PRO A 18 37.66 8.39 3.32
CA PRO A 18 37.08 9.71 3.27
C PRO A 18 35.76 9.59 4.05
N GLU A 19 35.68 10.27 5.18
CA GLU A 19 34.42 10.57 5.86
C GLU A 19 33.52 11.35 4.89
N LEU A 20 32.86 10.64 3.99
CA LEU A 20 31.63 11.12 3.43
C LEU A 20 30.57 10.76 4.46
N GLN A 21 30.39 11.68 5.41
CA GLN A 21 29.14 11.82 6.14
C GLN A 21 28.04 12.12 5.10
N THR A 22 27.62 11.09 4.38
CA THR A 22 26.27 11.08 3.81
C THR A 22 25.36 11.11 5.01
N GLU A 23 24.72 12.25 5.28
CA GLU A 23 23.56 12.31 6.15
C GLU A 23 22.59 11.22 5.66
N CYS A 24 22.61 10.08 6.33
CA CYS A 24 21.56 9.10 6.17
C CYS A 24 20.30 9.85 6.58
N GLN A 25 19.27 9.86 5.74
CA GLN A 25 17.97 10.41 6.11
C GLN A 25 17.41 9.59 7.29
N ASN A 26 17.86 9.91 8.50
CA ASN A 26 17.26 9.50 9.75
C ASN A 26 16.13 10.48 9.99
N GLY A 27 14.98 10.23 9.37
CA GLY A 27 13.91 11.20 9.44
C GLY A 27 12.76 10.86 8.52
N LYS A 28 11.97 9.88 8.95
CA LYS A 28 10.54 10.01 9.19
C LYS A 28 10.00 8.63 9.52
N GLU A 29 9.30 8.55 10.63
CA GLU A 29 8.41 7.46 10.98
C GLU A 29 7.26 7.43 9.97
N GLY A 30 7.58 6.99 8.75
CA GLY A 30 6.67 6.85 7.63
C GLY A 30 7.12 5.62 6.87
N ASP A 31 6.18 4.69 6.66
CA ASP A 31 6.46 3.50 5.86
C ASP A 31 7.00 3.91 4.49
N LEU A 32 8.11 3.30 4.08
CA LEU A 32 8.66 3.44 2.74
C LEU A 32 7.56 3.19 1.70
N ARG A 33 7.57 3.97 0.60
CA ARG A 33 6.65 3.74 -0.50
C ARG A 33 6.91 2.36 -1.10
N ASN A 34 5.87 1.74 -1.67
CA ASN A 34 5.98 0.41 -2.29
C ASN A 34 7.12 0.35 -3.33
N PHE A 35 7.34 1.44 -4.08
CA PHE A 35 8.45 1.55 -5.02
C PHE A 35 9.82 1.46 -4.33
N GLU A 36 10.04 2.20 -3.25
CA GLU A 36 11.30 2.19 -2.49
C GLU A 36 11.56 0.84 -1.84
N ARG A 37 10.51 0.17 -1.33
CA ARG A 37 10.61 -1.20 -0.81
C ARG A 37 10.97 -2.19 -1.91
N GLY A 38 10.41 -2.01 -3.11
CA GLY A 38 10.79 -2.76 -4.31
C GLY A 38 12.26 -2.57 -4.67
N MET A 39 12.78 -1.34 -4.60
CA MET A 39 14.21 -1.07 -4.84
C MET A 39 15.12 -1.79 -3.84
N VAL A 40 14.74 -1.80 -2.54
CA VAL A 40 15.49 -2.52 -1.51
C VAL A 40 15.51 -4.02 -1.79
N VAL A 41 14.38 -4.62 -2.16
CA VAL A 41 14.30 -6.04 -2.50
C VAL A 41 15.11 -6.34 -3.76
N GLY A 42 15.03 -5.51 -4.80
CA GLY A 42 15.82 -5.64 -6.02
C GLY A 42 17.34 -5.59 -5.77
N ALA A 43 17.80 -4.65 -4.95
CA ALA A 43 19.22 -4.56 -4.55
C ALA A 43 19.70 -5.84 -3.83
N ARG A 44 18.85 -6.41 -2.98
CA ARG A 44 19.16 -7.66 -2.26
C ARG A 44 19.11 -8.90 -3.16
N TYR A 45 18.22 -8.93 -4.15
CA TYR A 45 18.21 -9.95 -5.20
C TYR A 45 19.46 -9.89 -6.08
N ALA A 46 20.00 -8.69 -6.32
CA ALA A 46 21.27 -8.49 -7.02
C ALA A 46 22.51 -8.82 -6.15
N CYS A 47 22.33 -9.54 -5.02
CA CYS A 47 23.38 -9.96 -4.10
C CYS A 47 24.22 -8.81 -3.50
N LEU A 48 23.73 -7.57 -3.51
CA LEU A 48 24.42 -6.45 -2.87
C LEU A 48 24.35 -6.61 -1.36
N SER A 49 25.46 -6.36 -0.65
CA SER A 49 25.49 -6.34 0.81
C SER A 49 24.57 -5.25 1.37
N ILE A 50 24.19 -5.36 2.66
CA ILE A 50 23.32 -4.37 3.32
C ILE A 50 23.95 -2.98 3.27
N SER A 51 25.27 -2.88 3.49
CA SER A 51 26.01 -1.61 3.43
C SER A 51 26.07 -1.05 2.01
N GLN A 52 26.28 -1.87 0.99
CA GLN A 52 26.27 -1.43 -0.42
C GLN A 52 24.88 -0.97 -0.85
N SER A 53 23.83 -1.69 -0.44
CA SER A 53 22.44 -1.33 -0.73
C SER A 53 22.07 0.00 -0.06
N ALA A 54 22.56 0.23 1.17
CA ALA A 54 22.33 1.45 1.94
C ALA A 54 22.98 2.66 1.26
N GLN A 55 24.22 2.50 0.82
CA GLN A 55 24.93 3.53 0.05
C GLN A 55 24.29 3.80 -1.30
N LEU A 56 23.86 2.76 -2.02
CA LEU A 56 23.24 2.87 -3.34
C LEU A 56 21.89 3.60 -3.28
N LEU A 57 21.06 3.26 -2.30
CA LEU A 57 19.70 3.79 -2.20
C LEU A 57 19.59 5.03 -1.30
N GLY A 58 20.67 5.40 -0.59
CA GLY A 58 20.67 6.50 0.37
C GLY A 58 19.87 6.21 1.65
N PHE A 59 19.51 4.95 1.91
CA PHE A 59 18.77 4.55 3.12
C PHE A 59 19.72 4.10 4.22
N SER A 60 19.26 4.18 5.47
CA SER A 60 19.98 3.60 6.59
C SER A 60 20.05 2.06 6.47
N ARG A 61 21.13 1.47 7.00
CA ARG A 61 21.30 0.01 7.06
C ARG A 61 20.14 -0.68 7.81
N THR A 62 19.62 -0.03 8.85
CA THR A 62 18.49 -0.54 9.66
C THR A 62 17.20 -0.60 8.85
N THR A 63 16.92 0.41 8.04
CA THR A 63 15.75 0.42 7.14
C THR A 63 15.84 -0.70 6.11
N ILE A 64 17.01 -0.90 5.50
CA ILE A 64 17.23 -2.00 4.54
C ILE A 64 17.05 -3.36 5.20
N SER A 65 17.66 -3.59 6.37
CA SER A 65 17.48 -4.83 7.13
C SER A 65 16.02 -5.08 7.47
N ARG A 66 15.28 -4.05 7.90
CA ARG A 66 13.86 -4.18 8.26
C ARG A 66 13.01 -4.57 7.05
N VAL A 67 13.13 -3.86 5.93
CA VAL A 67 12.36 -4.16 4.71
C VAL A 67 12.69 -5.53 4.16
N TYR A 68 13.98 -5.88 4.13
CA TYR A 68 14.39 -7.19 3.61
C TYR A 68 13.87 -8.33 4.48
N LYS A 69 13.92 -8.18 5.81
CA LYS A 69 13.36 -9.16 6.75
C LYS A 69 11.85 -9.30 6.58
N GLU A 70 11.12 -8.19 6.53
CA GLU A 70 9.68 -8.20 6.34
C GLU A 70 9.28 -8.84 5.00
N TRP A 71 10.06 -8.60 3.94
CA TRP A 71 9.87 -9.26 2.66
C TRP A 71 10.16 -10.76 2.72
N CYS A 72 11.21 -11.20 3.42
CA CYS A 72 11.50 -12.63 3.61
C CYS A 72 10.38 -13.35 4.39
N GLU A 73 9.78 -12.69 5.38
CA GLU A 73 8.71 -13.27 6.21
C GLU A 73 7.34 -13.27 5.49
N ASN A 74 7.01 -12.19 4.78
CA ASN A 74 5.67 -11.98 4.23
C ASN A 74 5.57 -12.21 2.71
N GLY A 75 6.70 -12.34 2.00
CA GLY A 75 6.78 -12.52 0.56
C GLY A 75 6.27 -11.33 -0.29
N LYS A 76 5.96 -10.18 0.35
CA LYS A 76 5.36 -9.01 -0.32
C LYS A 76 6.14 -7.74 0.00
N THR A 77 6.35 -6.92 -1.03
CA THR A 77 6.99 -5.59 -0.93
C THR A 77 6.03 -4.49 -0.55
N SER A 78 4.71 -4.71 -0.64
CA SER A 78 3.72 -3.75 -0.15
C SER A 78 3.55 -3.90 1.35
N SER A 79 3.45 -2.77 2.06
CA SER A 79 2.95 -2.83 3.43
C SER A 79 1.48 -3.21 3.29
N MET A 80 1.09 -4.32 3.88
CA MET A 80 -0.28 -4.80 3.81
C MET A 80 -1.13 -3.90 4.73
N GLN A 81 -1.32 -2.64 4.35
CA GLN A 81 -2.34 -1.74 4.89
C GLN A 81 -3.74 -2.25 4.45
N GLN A 82 -4.01 -3.54 4.59
CA GLN A 82 -5.25 -4.16 4.11
C GLN A 82 -6.39 -4.09 5.13
N SER A 83 -6.16 -3.54 6.33
CA SER A 83 -7.29 -3.19 7.19
C SER A 83 -6.90 -2.09 8.15
N CYS A 84 -7.34 -0.86 7.86
CA CYS A 84 -7.56 0.04 8.97
C CYS A 84 -8.63 -0.62 9.86
N GLY A 85 -8.38 -0.75 11.16
CA GLY A 85 -9.28 -1.38 12.14
C GLY A 85 -10.60 -0.63 12.36
N ARG A 86 -10.98 0.27 11.44
CA ARG A 86 -12.22 1.03 11.51
C ARG A 86 -13.37 0.08 11.21
N LYS A 87 -14.10 -0.28 12.28
CA LYS A 87 -15.35 -1.03 12.20
C LYS A 87 -16.28 -0.31 11.22
N CYS A 88 -16.69 -1.01 10.17
CA CYS A 88 -17.69 -0.49 9.24
C CYS A 88 -19.06 -0.60 9.91
N LEU A 89 -19.81 0.51 9.98
CA LEU A 89 -21.18 0.52 10.51
C LEU A 89 -22.10 -0.41 9.70
N VAL A 90 -21.78 -0.59 8.41
CA VAL A 90 -22.42 -1.56 7.53
C VAL A 90 -21.45 -2.71 7.32
N ASP A 91 -21.81 -3.89 7.82
CA ASP A 91 -21.07 -5.14 7.64
C ASP A 91 -21.28 -5.71 6.22
N ALA A 92 -20.61 -6.83 5.91
CA ALA A 92 -20.75 -7.49 4.61
C ALA A 92 -22.21 -7.92 4.33
N ARG A 93 -22.98 -8.25 5.37
CA ARG A 93 -24.40 -8.61 5.24
C ARG A 93 -25.25 -7.38 4.88
N GLY A 94 -25.01 -6.26 5.55
CA GLY A 94 -25.64 -4.98 5.27
C GLY A 94 -25.32 -4.48 3.86
N GLN A 95 -24.07 -4.67 3.39
CA GLN A 95 -23.68 -4.39 2.00
C GLN A 95 -24.48 -5.21 0.99
N ARG A 96 -24.65 -6.53 1.21
CA ARG A 96 -25.46 -7.39 0.33
C ARG A 96 -26.93 -6.96 0.32
N ARG A 97 -27.49 -6.61 1.49
CA ARG A 97 -28.87 -6.11 1.58
C ARG A 97 -29.03 -4.80 0.80
N MET A 98 -28.08 -3.88 0.94
CA MET A 98 -28.05 -2.64 0.16
C MET A 98 -28.01 -2.93 -1.34
N GLY A 99 -27.20 -3.89 -1.79
CA GLY A 99 -27.16 -4.36 -3.17
C GLY A 99 -28.52 -4.83 -3.70
N ARG A 100 -29.28 -5.59 -2.89
CA ARG A 100 -30.65 -6.02 -3.27
C ARG A 100 -31.63 -4.85 -3.38
N LEU A 101 -31.55 -3.86 -2.49
CA LEU A 101 -32.41 -2.67 -2.54
C LEU A 101 -32.19 -1.87 -3.84
N ILE A 102 -30.93 -1.71 -4.25
CA ILE A 102 -30.56 -1.05 -5.51
C ILE A 102 -31.02 -1.88 -6.71
N GLN A 103 -30.88 -3.20 -6.64
CA GLN A 103 -31.27 -4.09 -7.73
C GLN A 103 -32.79 -4.10 -7.94
N ALA A 104 -33.56 -4.02 -6.86
CA ALA A 104 -35.01 -3.89 -6.89
C ALA A 104 -35.43 -2.54 -7.50
N ASP A 105 -34.83 -1.44 -7.04
CA ASP A 105 -35.15 -0.08 -7.51
C ASP A 105 -33.91 0.68 -7.98
N ARG A 106 -33.52 0.47 -9.24
CA ARG A 106 -32.33 1.10 -9.84
C ARG A 106 -32.39 2.64 -9.93
N ARG A 107 -33.58 3.23 -9.75
CA ARG A 107 -33.82 4.68 -9.77
C ARG A 107 -34.06 5.28 -8.38
N ALA A 108 -33.92 4.50 -7.31
CA ALA A 108 -34.14 4.98 -5.96
C ALA A 108 -33.13 6.08 -5.58
N THR A 109 -33.61 7.09 -4.87
CA THR A 109 -32.77 8.19 -4.37
C THR A 109 -32.02 7.76 -3.10
N LEU A 110 -30.89 8.38 -2.79
CA LEU A 110 -30.08 8.07 -1.60
C LEU A 110 -30.90 8.10 -0.29
N THR A 111 -31.77 9.09 -0.16
CA THR A 111 -32.71 9.26 0.97
C THR A 111 -33.62 8.04 1.09
N GLU A 112 -34.26 7.65 -0.02
CA GLU A 112 -35.17 6.52 -0.09
C GLU A 112 -34.50 5.18 0.23
N ILE A 113 -33.28 4.98 -0.28
CA ILE A 113 -32.47 3.79 0.03
C ILE A 113 -32.15 3.76 1.53
N THR A 114 -31.79 4.90 2.12
CA THR A 114 -31.45 5.01 3.55
C THR A 114 -32.67 4.71 4.43
N THR A 115 -33.83 5.30 4.12
CA THR A 115 -35.07 5.06 4.86
C THR A 115 -35.52 3.60 4.79
N ARG A 116 -35.45 2.98 3.60
CA ARG A 116 -35.79 1.56 3.41
C ARG A 116 -34.79 0.64 4.10
N TYR A 117 -33.51 0.98 4.08
CA TYR A 117 -32.49 0.24 4.81
C TYR A 117 -32.75 0.28 6.32
N ASN A 118 -33.06 1.46 6.87
CA ASN A 118 -33.25 1.62 8.32
C ASN A 118 -34.53 0.97 8.88
N ARG A 119 -35.55 0.73 8.05
CA ARG A 119 -36.85 0.15 8.48
C ARG A 119 -36.73 -1.17 9.25
N ASP A 120 -35.75 -2.00 8.88
CA ASP A 120 -35.60 -3.35 9.43
C ASP A 120 -34.36 -3.49 10.34
N MET A 121 -33.74 -2.37 10.74
CA MET A 121 -32.45 -2.37 11.46
C MET A 121 -32.60 -1.79 12.88
N GLN A 122 -31.91 -2.40 13.84
CA GLN A 122 -31.83 -1.88 15.21
C GLN A 122 -30.96 -0.62 15.32
N GLN A 123 -30.03 -0.43 14.37
CA GLN A 123 -29.18 0.76 14.29
C GLN A 123 -29.45 1.46 12.96
N SER A 124 -29.93 2.71 13.04
CA SER A 124 -30.14 3.55 11.87
C SER A 124 -28.80 4.10 11.36
N ILE A 125 -28.63 4.10 10.03
CA ILE A 125 -27.49 4.74 9.38
C ILE A 125 -27.89 6.10 8.80
N CYS A 126 -26.92 7.02 8.74
CA CYS A 126 -27.09 8.28 8.04
C CYS A 126 -26.82 8.13 6.53
N GLU A 127 -27.33 9.07 5.74
CA GLU A 127 -27.16 9.07 4.27
C GLU A 127 -25.69 9.05 3.83
N ALA A 128 -24.80 9.70 4.59
CA ALA A 128 -23.36 9.66 4.32
C ALA A 128 -22.81 8.23 4.37
N THR A 129 -23.25 7.44 5.36
CA THR A 129 -22.86 6.04 5.48
C THR A 129 -23.45 5.20 4.36
N THR A 130 -24.71 5.46 3.98
CA THR A 130 -25.34 4.83 2.82
C THR A 130 -24.52 5.10 1.56
N HIS A 131 -24.17 6.35 1.29
CA HIS A 131 -23.40 6.75 0.12
C HIS A 131 -22.01 6.09 0.07
N THR A 132 -21.27 6.04 1.18
CA THR A 132 -19.98 5.33 1.25
C THR A 132 -20.15 3.83 0.98
N THR A 133 -21.21 3.24 1.51
CA THR A 133 -21.52 1.81 1.31
C THR A 133 -21.89 1.53 -0.15
N LEU A 134 -22.68 2.39 -0.79
CA LEU A 134 -23.04 2.29 -2.20
C LEU A 134 -21.79 2.33 -3.10
N ARG A 135 -20.84 3.23 -2.81
CA ARG A 135 -19.55 3.26 -3.52
C ARG A 135 -18.79 1.94 -3.40
N ARG A 136 -18.74 1.36 -2.20
CA ARG A 136 -18.09 0.06 -1.97
C ARG A 136 -18.78 -1.07 -2.73
N VAL A 137 -20.11 -1.12 -2.69
CA VAL A 137 -20.91 -2.12 -3.42
C VAL A 137 -20.69 -2.01 -4.94
N GLY A 138 -20.57 -0.79 -5.48
CA GLY A 138 -20.24 -0.57 -6.88
C GLY A 138 -18.82 -0.97 -7.25
N ASN A 139 -17.85 -0.75 -6.37
CA ASN A 139 -16.43 -1.08 -6.61
C ASN A 139 -16.13 -2.59 -6.47
N ASN A 140 -16.95 -3.36 -5.74
CA ASN A 140 -16.78 -4.81 -5.59
C ASN A 140 -17.15 -5.61 -6.86
N ALA A 141 -17.57 -4.93 -7.93
CA ALA A 141 -17.77 -5.52 -9.26
C ALA A 141 -16.50 -5.52 -10.12
N GLU A 142 -15.38 -4.97 -9.63
CA GLU A 142 -14.08 -5.02 -10.30
C GLU A 142 -13.47 -6.41 -10.11
N ASP A 143 -13.44 -7.14 -11.23
CA ASP A 143 -12.81 -8.42 -11.45
C ASP A 143 -11.35 -8.44 -10.92
N PRO A 144 -10.93 -9.47 -10.14
CA PRO A 144 -9.53 -9.62 -9.73
C PRO A 144 -8.60 -10.04 -10.87
N THR A 145 -9.09 -10.20 -12.10
CA THR A 145 -8.25 -10.51 -13.26
C THR A 145 -7.90 -9.22 -14.02
N GLY A 146 -6.61 -8.92 -14.02
CA GLY A 146 -6.03 -7.71 -14.61
C GLY A 146 -6.12 -7.68 -16.14
N TYR A 147 -7.28 -7.33 -16.67
CA TYR A 147 -7.42 -6.86 -18.05
C TYR A 147 -8.28 -5.60 -18.08
N HIS A 148 -7.72 -4.56 -18.71
CA HIS A 148 -8.29 -3.23 -18.88
C HIS A 148 -9.79 -3.25 -19.20
N SER A 149 -10.61 -2.73 -18.27
CA SER A 149 -11.95 -2.25 -18.60
C SER A 149 -11.89 -0.73 -18.73
N SER A 150 -12.09 -0.25 -19.97
CA SER A 150 -12.27 1.17 -20.26
C SER A 150 -13.43 1.73 -19.43
N PRO A 151 -13.33 2.97 -18.90
CA PRO A 151 -14.43 3.57 -18.14
C PRO A 151 -15.65 3.75 -19.05
N LEU A 152 -16.79 3.17 -18.66
CA LEU A 152 -18.08 3.49 -19.27
C LEU A 152 -18.33 4.99 -19.09
N GLN A 153 -18.29 5.74 -20.19
CA GLN A 153 -18.62 7.16 -20.20
C GLN A 153 -20.11 7.33 -19.91
N ILE A 154 -20.43 7.67 -18.67
CA ILE A 154 -21.69 8.31 -18.33
C ILE A 154 -21.60 9.72 -18.93
N GLY A 155 -22.26 9.89 -20.07
CA GLY A 155 -22.28 11.13 -20.85
C GLY A 155 -22.58 12.34 -19.97
N LYS A 156 -21.62 13.25 -19.89
CA LYS A 156 -21.82 14.61 -19.40
C LYS A 156 -22.80 15.29 -20.36
N LYS A 157 -24.07 15.39 -19.97
CA LYS A 157 -24.99 16.32 -20.61
C LYS A 157 -24.48 17.73 -20.34
N ARG A 158 -23.96 18.37 -21.38
CA ARG A 158 -23.73 19.82 -21.40
C ARG A 158 -25.04 20.47 -21.85
N LEU A 159 -25.32 21.61 -21.23
CA LEU A 159 -26.44 22.55 -21.35
C LEU A 159 -27.20 22.51 -22.69
#